data_AF-A0A4Y2TC20-F1
#
_entry.id   AF-A0A4Y2TC20-F1
#
_cell.length_a   1.000
_cell.length_b   1.000
_cell.length_c   1.000
_cell.angle_alpha   90.00
_cell.angle_beta   90.00
_cell.angle_gamma   90.00
#
_symmetry.space_group_name_H-M   'P 1'
#
loop_
_entity.id
_entity.type
_entity.pdbx_description
1 polymer ?
#
loop_
_entity_poly.entity_id
_entity_poly.type
_entity_poly.pdbx_seq_one_letter_code
_entity_poly.pdbx_strand_id
1 'polypeptide(L)'
;MGTLAALKAVNNFIDCAKNEKLVTCLISLDIKNAFNSIRWEDIINLLKMYKIPGKLLKLFRSFLNNRSVILEDGSKWNYNIGVPQGSSCGPILWLIVANEALKMFPEQSDTLVQAFADDFVILIKALASYKFSEISKNLISCFELWAGRFNLRFRENKTKYIMFKVRKNITPFPGIHLYGKRIGHTNELKYLGIIFDPNYSFMTHLQRVQEK
;
A
#
# COMPACT_ATOMS: atom_id res chain seq x y z
N MET A 1 -0.78 -13.20 7.01
CA MET A 1 -0.81 -12.14 8.03
C MET A 1 -2.27 -11.68 8.17
N GLY A 2 -2.87 -11.78 9.35
CA GLY A 2 -4.23 -11.26 9.58
C GLY A 2 -4.25 -9.74 9.82
N THR A 3 -5.42 -9.10 9.75
CA THR A 3 -5.58 -7.65 9.97
C THR A 3 -4.96 -7.18 11.28
N LEU A 4 -5.13 -7.96 12.35
CA LEU A 4 -4.55 -7.66 13.67
C LEU A 4 -3.02 -7.64 13.64
N ALA A 5 -2.39 -8.56 12.91
CA ALA A 5 -0.93 -8.62 12.83
C ALA A 5 -0.37 -7.42 12.05
N ALA A 6 -1.04 -7.04 10.96
CA ALA A 6 -0.68 -5.85 10.18
C ALA A 6 -0.81 -4.56 11.01
N LEU A 7 -1.88 -4.43 11.80
CA LEU A 7 -2.05 -3.31 12.72
C LEU A 7 -1.02 -3.31 13.85
N LYS A 8 -0.72 -4.48 14.43
CA LYS A 8 0.31 -4.61 15.47
C LYS A 8 1.68 -4.20 14.98
N ALA A 9 2.07 -4.54 13.75
CA ALA A 9 3.36 -4.13 13.18
C ALA A 9 3.48 -2.60 13.08
N VAL A 10 2.43 -1.94 12.59
CA VAL A 10 2.36 -0.46 12.53
C VAL A 10 2.45 0.15 13.93
N ASN A 11 1.67 -0.36 14.88
CA ASN A 11 1.66 0.14 16.25
C ASN A 11 3.02 -0.05 16.94
N ASN A 12 3.59 -1.25 16.85
CA ASN A 12 4.90 -1.56 17.43
C ASN A 12 5.98 -0.62 16.87
N PHE A 13 5.95 -0.33 15.58
CA PHE A 13 6.91 0.61 14.97
C PHE A 13 6.79 2.02 15.57
N ILE A 14 5.56 2.53 15.70
CA ILE A 14 5.28 3.85 16.28
C ILE A 14 5.69 3.89 17.76
N ASP A 15 5.38 2.84 18.53
CA ASP A 15 5.71 2.75 19.95
C ASP A 15 7.23 2.66 20.19
N CYS A 16 7.95 1.86 19.40
CA CYS A 16 9.41 1.81 19.43
C CYS A 16 10.02 3.19 19.12
N ALA A 17 9.54 3.87 18.08
CA ALA A 17 10.01 5.20 17.75
C ALA A 17 9.76 6.22 18.88
N LYS A 18 8.60 6.17 19.52
CA LYS A 18 8.29 7.01 20.69
C LYS A 18 9.23 6.75 21.87
N ASN A 19 9.52 5.48 22.17
CA ASN A 19 10.46 5.09 23.23
C ASN A 19 11.88 5.60 22.94
N GLU A 20 12.29 5.59 21.68
CA GLU A 20 13.57 6.13 21.20
C GLU A 20 13.56 7.67 21.06
N LYS A 21 12.44 8.33 21.38
CA LYS A 21 12.22 9.77 21.22
C LYS A 21 12.37 10.26 19.77
N LEU A 22 12.01 9.43 18.79
CA LEU A 22 12.02 9.71 17.36
C LEU A 22 10.64 10.10 16.84
N VAL A 23 10.61 11.10 15.96
CA VAL A 23 9.40 11.46 15.21
C VAL A 23 9.10 10.32 14.24
N THR A 24 7.82 10.02 14.03
CA THR A 24 7.37 9.03 13.03
C THR A 24 6.51 9.70 11.96
N CYS A 25 6.69 9.31 10.71
CA CYS A 25 5.84 9.65 9.58
C CYS A 25 5.21 8.37 9.04
N LEU A 26 3.89 8.33 8.92
CA LEU A 26 3.16 7.26 8.25
C LEU A 26 2.54 7.82 6.97
N ILE A 27 2.93 7.24 5.83
CA ILE A 27 2.46 7.58 4.50
C ILE A 27 1.55 6.45 4.04
N SER A 28 0.31 6.76 3.69
CA SER A 28 -0.65 5.81 3.12
C SER A 28 -0.73 6.01 1.62
N LEU A 29 -0.49 4.92 0.88
CA LEU A 29 -0.52 4.85 -0.58
C LEU A 29 -1.74 4.02 -1.00
N ASP A 30 -2.61 4.63 -1.83
CA ASP A 30 -3.82 4.00 -2.37
C ASP A 30 -3.64 3.75 -3.87
N ILE A 31 -3.85 2.51 -4.31
CA ILE A 31 -3.73 2.15 -5.73
C ILE A 31 -5.07 2.36 -6.44
N LYS A 32 -5.02 3.00 -7.61
CA LYS A 32 -6.18 3.13 -8.49
C LYS A 32 -6.47 1.79 -9.15
N ASN A 33 -7.64 1.23 -8.86
CA ASN A 33 -8.19 0.03 -9.53
C ASN A 33 -7.20 -1.13 -9.64
N ALA A 34 -6.46 -1.43 -8.56
CA ALA A 34 -5.40 -2.42 -8.50
C ALA A 34 -5.71 -3.73 -9.25
N PHE A 35 -6.82 -4.37 -8.88
CA PHE A 35 -7.25 -5.63 -9.49
C PHE A 35 -7.57 -5.52 -10.97
N ASN A 36 -7.99 -4.38 -11.49
CA ASN A 36 -8.44 -4.26 -12.89
C ASN A 36 -7.32 -3.79 -13.84
N SER A 37 -6.17 -3.41 -13.30
CA SER A 37 -5.12 -2.72 -14.06
C SER A 37 -3.94 -3.59 -14.48
N ILE A 38 -3.78 -4.77 -13.90
CA ILE A 38 -2.60 -5.63 -14.11
C ILE A 38 -2.73 -6.44 -15.39
N ARG A 39 -1.68 -6.49 -16.21
CA ARG A 39 -1.68 -7.32 -17.43
C ARG A 39 -1.48 -8.79 -17.06
N TRP A 40 -2.23 -9.68 -17.69
CA TRP A 40 -2.10 -11.13 -17.45
C TRP A 40 -0.69 -11.65 -17.74
N GLU A 41 -0.04 -11.11 -18.77
CA GLU A 41 1.33 -11.52 -19.12
C GLU A 41 2.33 -11.21 -17.99
N ASP A 42 2.15 -10.09 -17.27
CA ASP A 42 2.99 -9.78 -16.10
C ASP A 42 2.81 -10.84 -15.00
N ILE A 43 1.58 -11.24 -14.72
CA ILE A 43 1.26 -12.31 -13.76
C ILE A 43 1.90 -13.64 -14.20
N ILE A 44 1.72 -14.02 -15.46
CA ILE A 44 2.28 -15.26 -16.01
C ILE A 44 3.81 -15.25 -15.93
N ASN A 45 4.46 -14.12 -16.20
CA ASN A 45 5.91 -14.00 -16.10
C ASN A 45 6.40 -14.05 -14.66
N LEU A 46 5.66 -13.46 -13.71
CA LEU A 46 5.93 -13.65 -12.28
C LEU A 46 5.83 -15.14 -11.92
N LEU A 47 4.73 -15.82 -12.27
CA LEU A 47 4.56 -17.25 -11.94
C LEU A 47 5.70 -18.12 -12.50
N LYS A 48 6.21 -17.82 -13.71
CA LYS A 48 7.41 -18.48 -14.25
C LYS A 48 8.66 -18.18 -13.42
N MET A 49 8.87 -16.90 -13.06
CA MET A 49 9.99 -16.46 -12.23
C MET A 49 9.99 -17.11 -10.84
N TYR A 50 8.81 -17.31 -10.25
CA TYR A 50 8.60 -18.05 -9.00
C TYR A 50 8.70 -19.57 -9.17
N LYS A 51 9.05 -20.07 -10.36
CA LYS A 51 9.23 -21.50 -10.69
C LYS A 51 8.01 -22.37 -10.37
N ILE A 52 6.80 -21.84 -10.58
CA ILE A 52 5.56 -22.59 -10.39
C ILE A 52 5.52 -23.80 -11.35
N PRO A 53 5.08 -24.99 -10.89
CA PRO A 53 4.99 -26.18 -11.74
C PRO A 53 4.23 -25.95 -13.03
N GLY A 54 4.73 -26.51 -14.14
CA GLY A 54 4.18 -26.25 -15.48
C GLY A 54 2.69 -26.59 -15.64
N LYS A 55 2.18 -27.61 -14.93
CA LYS A 55 0.74 -27.94 -14.91
C LYS A 55 -0.09 -26.81 -14.30
N LEU A 56 0.35 -26.24 -13.17
CA LEU A 56 -0.31 -25.10 -12.54
C LEU A 56 -0.20 -23.83 -13.40
N LEU A 57 0.94 -23.61 -14.04
CA LEU A 57 1.09 -22.49 -14.98
C LEU A 57 0.10 -22.58 -16.15
N LYS A 58 -0.11 -23.79 -16.71
CA LYS A 58 -1.13 -24.03 -17.74
C LYS A 58 -2.54 -23.72 -17.22
N LEU A 59 -2.84 -24.12 -15.98
CA LEU A 59 -4.12 -23.81 -15.32
C LEU A 59 -4.32 -22.30 -15.19
N PHE A 60 -3.33 -21.55 -14.72
CA PHE A 60 -3.42 -20.09 -14.60
C PHE A 60 -3.55 -19.40 -15.98
N ARG A 61 -2.85 -19.90 -17.00
CA ARG A 61 -3.02 -19.40 -18.38
C ARG A 61 -4.46 -19.62 -18.87
N SER A 62 -5.00 -20.82 -18.68
CA SER A 62 -6.40 -21.10 -19.04
C SER A 62 -7.38 -20.27 -18.20
N PHE A 63 -7.07 -20.05 -16.93
CA PHE A 63 -7.90 -19.26 -16.02
C PHE A 63 -7.93 -17.79 -16.41
N LEU A 64 -6.83 -17.24 -16.91
CA LEU A 64 -6.80 -15.85 -17.34
C LEU A 64 -7.32 -15.71 -18.78
N ASN A 65 -7.10 -16.65 -19.69
CA ASN A 65 -7.42 -16.47 -21.11
C ASN A 65 -8.93 -16.44 -21.47
N ASN A 66 -9.27 -15.80 -22.60
CA ASN A 66 -10.60 -15.78 -23.23
C ASN A 66 -11.75 -15.38 -22.29
N ARG A 67 -11.53 -14.38 -21.44
CA ARG A 67 -12.56 -13.89 -20.50
C ARG A 67 -13.44 -12.82 -21.12
N SER A 68 -14.69 -12.86 -20.70
CA SER A 68 -15.70 -11.87 -21.06
C SER A 68 -16.64 -11.62 -19.90
N VAL A 69 -17.23 -10.44 -19.87
CA VAL A 69 -18.40 -10.12 -19.07
C VAL A 69 -19.59 -9.88 -19.99
N ILE A 70 -20.79 -10.16 -19.51
CA ILE A 70 -22.04 -9.79 -20.17
C ILE A 70 -22.50 -8.50 -19.50
N LEU A 71 -22.74 -7.46 -20.30
CA LEU A 71 -23.25 -6.18 -19.82
C LEU A 71 -24.77 -6.24 -19.63
N GLU A 72 -25.35 -5.23 -18.98
CA GLU A 72 -26.79 -5.17 -18.71
C GLU A 72 -27.64 -5.19 -19.99
N ASP A 73 -27.11 -4.69 -21.11
CA ASP A 73 -27.73 -4.72 -22.43
C ASP A 73 -27.58 -6.09 -23.14
N GLY A 74 -26.99 -7.08 -22.49
CA GLY A 74 -26.73 -8.42 -23.04
C GLY A 74 -25.50 -8.51 -23.94
N SER A 75 -24.79 -7.41 -24.19
CA SER A 75 -23.59 -7.42 -25.01
C SER A 75 -22.40 -8.09 -24.29
N LYS A 76 -21.54 -8.75 -25.06
CA LYS A 76 -20.36 -9.44 -24.55
C LYS A 76 -19.13 -8.55 -24.68
N TRP A 77 -18.53 -8.18 -23.55
CA TRP A 77 -17.26 -7.46 -23.52
C TRP A 77 -16.12 -8.40 -23.14
N ASN A 78 -15.21 -8.66 -24.10
CA ASN A 78 -14.00 -9.43 -23.83
C ASN A 78 -12.98 -8.54 -23.13
N TYR A 79 -12.43 -9.00 -22.01
CA TYR A 79 -11.39 -8.28 -21.29
C TYR A 79 -10.11 -9.10 -21.22
N ASN A 80 -8.97 -8.42 -21.22
CA ASN A 80 -7.62 -9.00 -21.28
C ASN A 80 -6.69 -8.45 -20.18
N ILE A 81 -7.26 -7.75 -19.21
CA ILE A 81 -6.54 -7.07 -18.14
C ILE A 81 -7.27 -7.26 -16.82
N GLY A 82 -6.50 -7.19 -15.74
CA GLY A 82 -6.97 -7.33 -14.40
C GLY A 82 -7.10 -8.78 -13.95
N VAL A 83 -7.58 -8.95 -12.74
CA VAL A 83 -7.78 -10.22 -12.10
C VAL A 83 -9.29 -10.37 -11.93
N PRO A 84 -9.90 -11.51 -12.32
CA PRO A 84 -11.33 -11.68 -12.21
C PRO A 84 -11.80 -11.44 -10.77
N GLN A 85 -12.48 -10.31 -10.53
CA GLN A 85 -13.01 -9.97 -9.22
C GLN A 85 -14.07 -11.00 -8.82
N GLY A 86 -14.06 -11.44 -7.56
CA GLY A 86 -14.92 -12.54 -7.08
C GLY A 86 -14.39 -13.95 -7.35
N SER A 87 -13.25 -14.08 -8.03
CA SER A 87 -12.57 -15.39 -8.14
C SER A 87 -11.73 -15.71 -6.90
N SER A 88 -11.67 -17.00 -6.53
CA SER A 88 -10.85 -17.47 -5.41
C SER A 88 -9.36 -17.25 -5.63
N CYS A 89 -8.89 -17.31 -6.88
CA CYS A 89 -7.48 -17.11 -7.22
C CYS A 89 -7.08 -15.63 -7.22
N GLY A 90 -8.05 -14.72 -7.29
CA GLY A 90 -7.76 -13.32 -7.57
C GLY A 90 -6.88 -12.64 -6.52
N PRO A 91 -7.21 -12.77 -5.22
CA PRO A 91 -6.36 -12.26 -4.14
C PRO A 91 -4.93 -12.82 -4.16
N ILE A 92 -4.74 -14.10 -4.50
CA ILE A 92 -3.41 -14.71 -4.56
C ILE A 92 -2.59 -14.10 -5.69
N LEU A 93 -3.17 -13.93 -6.88
CA LEU A 93 -2.47 -13.33 -8.01
C LEU A 93 -2.08 -11.87 -7.72
N TRP A 94 -2.95 -11.13 -7.03
CA TRP A 94 -2.63 -9.79 -6.54
C TRP A 94 -1.46 -9.80 -5.56
N LEU A 95 -1.47 -10.71 -4.57
CA LEU A 95 -0.41 -10.80 -3.58
C LEU A 95 0.96 -11.06 -4.21
N ILE A 96 1.05 -11.84 -5.29
CA ILE A 96 2.31 -12.05 -6.00
C ILE A 96 2.85 -10.74 -6.58
N VAL A 97 1.99 -9.88 -7.13
CA VAL A 97 2.36 -8.56 -7.67
C VAL A 97 2.75 -7.60 -6.55
N ALA A 98 1.95 -7.53 -5.48
CA ALA A 98 2.22 -6.71 -4.31
C ALA A 98 3.54 -7.10 -3.61
N ASN A 99 3.85 -8.40 -3.56
CA ASN A 99 5.09 -8.92 -2.98
C ASN A 99 6.34 -8.44 -3.72
N GLU A 100 6.25 -8.21 -5.05
CA GLU A 100 7.36 -7.61 -5.80
C GLU A 100 7.67 -6.18 -5.34
N ALA A 101 6.67 -5.44 -4.84
CA ALA A 101 6.92 -4.12 -4.27
C ALA A 101 7.70 -4.25 -2.94
N LEU A 102 7.26 -5.15 -2.07
CA LEU A 102 7.83 -5.33 -0.74
C LEU A 102 9.28 -5.82 -0.80
N LYS A 103 9.62 -6.69 -1.76
CA LYS A 103 11.00 -7.18 -1.97
C LYS A 103 12.02 -6.08 -2.26
N MET A 104 11.60 -4.92 -2.76
CA MET A 104 12.50 -3.79 -3.00
C MET A 104 13.01 -3.13 -1.71
N PHE A 105 12.31 -3.39 -0.59
CA PHE A 105 12.56 -2.75 0.69
C PHE A 105 12.96 -3.80 1.72
N PRO A 106 14.27 -4.10 1.86
CA PRO A 106 14.72 -4.97 2.94
C PRO A 106 14.35 -4.36 4.29
N GLU A 107 14.17 -5.21 5.31
CA GLU A 107 13.87 -4.74 6.65
C GLU A 107 14.99 -3.81 7.15
N GLN A 108 14.59 -2.62 7.58
CA GLN A 108 15.46 -1.61 8.16
C GLN A 108 14.88 -1.18 9.50
N SER A 109 15.75 -0.83 10.47
CA SER A 109 15.27 -0.36 11.77
C SER A 109 14.38 0.87 11.67
N ASP A 110 14.71 1.76 10.72
CA ASP A 110 14.15 3.12 10.64
C ASP A 110 13.03 3.25 9.61
N THR A 111 12.75 2.19 8.85
CA THR A 111 11.72 2.16 7.81
C THR A 111 10.94 0.85 7.87
N LEU A 112 9.61 0.93 7.87
CA LEU A 112 8.72 -0.20 7.70
C LEU A 112 7.86 0.03 6.46
N VAL A 113 7.91 -0.90 5.51
CA VAL A 113 6.99 -0.94 4.37
C VAL A 113 6.05 -2.11 4.54
N GLN A 114 4.76 -1.86 4.48
CA GLN A 114 3.74 -2.89 4.67
C GLN A 114 2.66 -2.77 3.60
N ALA A 115 2.15 -3.92 3.17
CA ALA A 115 0.98 -4.01 2.29
C ALA A 115 -0.08 -4.90 2.93
N PHE A 116 -1.34 -4.52 2.80
CA PHE A 116 -2.48 -5.36 3.14
C PHE A 116 -3.55 -5.20 2.05
N ALA A 117 -3.79 -6.27 1.30
CA ALA A 117 -4.53 -6.18 0.03
C ALA A 117 -3.95 -5.05 -0.84
N ASP A 118 -4.76 -4.07 -1.26
CA ASP A 118 -4.36 -2.93 -2.09
C ASP A 118 -3.88 -1.70 -1.30
N ASP A 119 -3.97 -1.73 0.03
CA ASP A 119 -3.48 -0.67 0.91
C ASP A 119 -1.99 -0.85 1.19
N PHE A 120 -1.18 0.15 0.80
CA PHE A 120 0.23 0.22 1.13
C PHE A 120 0.49 1.32 2.15
N VAL A 121 1.35 1.04 3.12
CA VAL A 121 1.83 2.04 4.08
C VAL A 121 3.35 2.01 4.17
N ILE A 122 3.93 3.20 4.30
CA ILE A 122 5.33 3.41 4.59
C ILE A 122 5.42 4.13 5.92
N LEU A 123 6.13 3.56 6.88
CA LEU A 123 6.49 4.22 8.12
C LEU A 123 7.98 4.52 8.11
N ILE A 124 8.33 5.74 8.51
CA ILE A 124 9.70 6.21 8.65
C ILE A 124 9.83 6.84 10.03
N LYS A 125 10.89 6.50 10.77
CA LYS A 125 11.24 7.16 12.03
C LYS A 125 12.57 7.89 11.93
N ALA A 126 12.67 9.07 12.54
CA ALA A 126 13.90 9.86 12.54
C ALA A 126 13.92 10.87 13.70
N LEU A 127 15.11 11.35 14.05
CA LEU A 127 15.30 12.39 15.08
C LEU A 127 14.64 13.72 14.69
N ALA A 128 14.54 14.01 13.40
CA ALA A 128 14.02 15.26 12.88
C ALA A 128 13.24 15.06 11.59
N SER A 129 12.12 15.77 11.43
CA SER A 129 11.18 15.55 10.33
C SER A 129 11.68 15.96 8.95
N TYR A 130 12.61 16.90 8.86
CA TYR A 130 13.13 17.34 7.58
C TYR A 130 13.79 16.18 6.81
N LYS A 131 14.34 15.19 7.53
CA LYS A 131 14.91 13.95 6.97
C LYS A 131 13.89 13.13 6.19
N PHE A 132 12.60 13.22 6.52
CA PHE A 132 11.56 12.45 5.84
C PHE A 132 11.42 12.84 4.36
N SER A 133 11.73 14.09 3.99
CA SER A 133 11.65 14.50 2.57
C SER A 133 12.61 13.69 1.70
N GLU A 134 13.83 13.45 2.18
CA GLU A 134 14.85 12.68 1.47
C GLU A 134 14.57 11.17 1.51
N ILE A 135 14.27 10.63 2.70
CA ILE A 135 13.98 9.19 2.86
C ILE A 135 12.76 8.79 2.04
N SER A 136 11.67 9.56 2.13
CA SER A 136 10.45 9.27 1.37
C SER A 136 10.63 9.40 -0.14
N LYS A 137 11.49 10.30 -0.62
CA LYS A 137 11.77 10.45 -2.05
C LYS A 137 12.29 9.16 -2.66
N ASN A 138 13.26 8.51 -2.01
CA ASN A 138 13.82 7.24 -2.49
C ASN A 138 12.77 6.12 -2.47
N LEU A 139 12.04 5.98 -1.35
CA LEU A 139 11.04 4.94 -1.19
C LEU A 139 9.88 5.09 -2.18
N ILE A 140 9.35 6.31 -2.33
CA ILE A 140 8.25 6.60 -3.24
C ILE A 140 8.70 6.40 -4.69
N SER A 141 9.91 6.81 -5.07
CA SER A 141 10.41 6.58 -6.44
C SER A 141 10.47 5.09 -6.80
N CYS A 142 10.91 4.23 -5.89
CA CYS A 142 10.85 2.77 -6.08
C CYS A 142 9.40 2.29 -6.29
N PHE A 143 8.46 2.78 -5.48
CA PHE A 143 7.04 2.47 -5.64
C PHE A 143 6.46 2.94 -6.98
N GLU A 144 6.83 4.14 -7.44
CA GLU A 144 6.41 4.68 -8.75
C GLU A 144 6.90 3.81 -9.90
N LEU A 145 8.17 3.38 -9.86
CA LEU A 145 8.77 2.49 -10.85
C LEU A 145 8.08 1.12 -10.86
N TRP A 146 7.86 0.54 -9.68
CA TRP A 146 7.12 -0.73 -9.56
C TRP A 146 5.69 -0.60 -10.09
N ALA A 147 4.99 0.47 -9.74
CA ALA A 147 3.63 0.71 -10.21
C ALA A 147 3.61 0.81 -11.73
N GLY A 148 4.52 1.60 -12.33
CA GLY A 148 4.66 1.72 -13.77
C GLY A 148 4.93 0.39 -14.47
N ARG A 149 5.82 -0.45 -13.90
CA ARG A 149 6.14 -1.79 -14.44
C ARG A 149 4.91 -2.68 -14.56
N PHE A 150 4.01 -2.65 -13.58
CA PHE A 150 2.83 -3.50 -13.52
C PHE A 150 1.55 -2.82 -14.04
N ASN A 151 1.69 -1.69 -14.75
CA ASN A 151 0.57 -0.89 -15.25
C ASN A 151 -0.41 -0.44 -14.14
N LEU A 152 0.13 -0.21 -12.95
CA LEU A 152 -0.56 0.32 -11.77
C LEU A 152 -0.30 1.82 -11.63
N ARG A 153 -1.16 2.50 -10.87
CA ARG A 153 -0.97 3.91 -10.52
C ARG A 153 -1.52 4.22 -9.14
N PHE A 154 -0.77 4.98 -8.35
CA PHE A 154 -1.26 5.49 -7.07
C PHE A 154 -2.21 6.67 -7.27
N ARG A 155 -3.22 6.80 -6.41
CA ARG A 155 -4.11 7.96 -6.40
C ARG A 155 -3.45 9.10 -5.63
N GLU A 156 -3.04 10.15 -6.33
CA GLU A 156 -2.37 11.30 -5.72
C GLU A 156 -3.25 11.99 -4.68
N ASN A 157 -4.56 12.08 -4.94
CA ASN A 157 -5.51 12.77 -4.07
C ASN A 157 -5.85 11.99 -2.78
N LYS A 158 -5.77 10.66 -2.82
CA LYS A 158 -6.04 9.78 -1.66
C LYS A 158 -4.79 9.43 -0.87
N THR A 159 -3.63 9.55 -1.50
CA THR A 159 -2.35 9.40 -0.82
C THR A 159 -2.18 10.55 0.16
N LYS A 160 -1.92 10.25 1.42
CA LYS A 160 -1.77 11.22 2.52
C LYS A 160 -0.70 10.73 3.48
N TYR A 161 -0.18 11.62 4.29
CA TYR A 161 0.68 11.24 5.40
C TYR A 161 0.25 11.91 6.71
N ILE A 162 0.53 11.23 7.82
CA ILE A 162 0.33 11.73 9.18
C ILE A 162 1.66 11.67 9.91
N MET A 163 1.87 12.60 10.85
CA MET A 163 3.05 12.64 11.69
C MET A 163 2.70 12.43 13.15
N PHE A 164 3.47 11.57 13.81
CA PHE A 164 3.39 11.34 15.24
C PHE A 164 4.53 12.08 15.93
N LYS A 165 4.16 13.04 16.78
CA LYS A 165 5.10 13.92 17.47
C LYS A 165 5.58 13.26 18.76
N VAL A 166 6.85 13.50 19.11
CA VAL A 166 7.43 13.10 20.41
C VAL A 166 7.49 14.26 21.39
N ARG A 167 7.66 15.49 20.90
CA ARG A 167 7.78 16.71 21.71
C ARG A 167 6.62 17.65 21.40
N LYS A 168 6.30 18.54 22.36
CA LYS A 168 5.30 19.60 22.19
C LYS A 168 5.67 20.60 21.08
N ASN A 169 6.95 20.73 20.75
CA ASN A 169 7.43 21.69 19.75
C ASN A 169 6.96 21.35 18.34
N ILE A 170 6.79 22.41 17.55
CA ILE A 170 6.41 22.32 16.15
C ILE A 170 7.53 21.62 15.38
N THR A 171 7.18 20.48 14.82
CA THR A 171 8.02 19.74 13.88
C THR A 171 7.59 20.19 12.48
N PRO A 172 8.47 20.78 11.65
CA PRO A 172 8.07 21.26 10.33
C PRO A 172 7.61 20.09 9.46
N PHE A 173 6.57 20.33 8.66
CA PHE A 173 6.00 19.32 7.79
C PHE A 173 6.89 19.12 6.55
N PRO A 174 7.38 17.89 6.29
CA PRO A 174 8.26 17.61 5.17
C PRO A 174 7.56 17.79 3.82
N GLY A 175 8.37 18.01 2.78
CA GLY A 175 7.93 18.01 1.39
C GLY A 175 7.95 16.60 0.83
N ILE A 176 6.88 15.83 1.06
CA ILE A 176 6.72 14.49 0.49
C ILE A 176 6.01 14.60 -0.86
N HIS A 177 6.52 13.93 -1.89
CA HIS A 177 6.01 14.03 -3.26
C HIS A 177 5.69 12.66 -3.85
N LEU A 178 4.61 12.59 -4.62
CA LEU A 178 4.20 11.44 -5.43
C LEU A 178 3.88 11.95 -6.84
N TYR A 179 4.51 11.35 -7.84
CA TYR A 179 4.51 11.76 -9.24
C TYR A 179 4.82 13.25 -9.42
N GLY A 180 5.81 13.74 -8.66
CA GLY A 180 6.19 15.16 -8.63
C GLY A 180 5.20 16.10 -7.92
N LYS A 181 4.04 15.62 -7.48
CA LYS A 181 3.05 16.41 -6.74
C LYS A 181 3.23 16.26 -5.24
N ARG A 182 3.18 17.36 -4.51
CA ARG A 182 3.29 17.34 -3.04
C ARG A 182 2.06 16.67 -2.42
N ILE A 183 2.31 15.68 -1.57
CA ILE A 183 1.30 14.95 -0.81
C ILE A 183 0.89 15.80 0.39
N GLY A 184 -0.42 15.80 0.70
CA GLY A 184 -0.96 16.54 1.84
C GLY A 184 -0.74 15.83 3.17
N HIS A 185 -0.31 16.60 4.18
CA HIS A 185 -0.40 16.18 5.58
C HIS A 185 -1.87 16.12 6.02
N THR A 186 -2.21 15.15 6.87
CA THR A 186 -3.53 15.03 7.50
C THR A 186 -3.41 14.85 9.02
N ASN A 187 -4.41 15.34 9.75
CA ASN A 187 -4.55 15.07 11.19
C ASN A 187 -5.38 13.81 11.48
N GLU A 188 -5.88 13.14 10.45
CA GLU A 188 -6.61 11.89 10.59
C GLU A 188 -6.27 11.00 9.41
N LEU A 189 -5.80 9.78 9.69
CA LEU A 189 -5.49 8.80 8.66
C LEU A 189 -6.14 7.48 9.01
N LYS A 190 -7.00 6.98 8.12
CA LYS A 190 -7.66 5.68 8.27
C LYS A 190 -6.80 4.59 7.64
N TYR A 191 -6.49 3.54 8.39
CA TYR A 191 -5.81 2.35 7.88
C TYR A 191 -6.39 1.11 8.54
N LEU A 192 -6.81 0.13 7.72
CA LEU A 192 -7.43 -1.14 8.17
C LEU A 192 -8.57 -0.97 9.19
N GLY A 193 -9.37 0.08 9.03
CA GLY A 193 -10.52 0.37 9.89
C GLY A 193 -10.20 1.21 11.13
N ILE A 194 -8.92 1.37 11.48
CA ILE A 194 -8.48 2.21 12.60
C ILE A 194 -8.14 3.61 12.09
N ILE A 195 -8.45 4.62 12.91
CA ILE A 195 -8.15 6.02 12.61
C ILE A 195 -7.00 6.47 13.51
N PHE A 196 -5.90 6.87 12.89
CA PHE A 196 -4.73 7.41 13.56
C PHE A 196 -4.83 8.93 13.67
N ASP A 197 -4.52 9.46 14.84
CA ASP A 197 -4.42 10.88 15.15
C ASP A 197 -2.96 11.28 15.50
N PRO A 198 -2.56 12.57 15.40
CA PRO A 198 -1.19 13.00 15.64
C PRO A 198 -0.67 12.75 17.06
N ASN A 199 -1.58 12.66 18.04
CA ASN A 199 -1.23 12.32 19.42
C ASN A 199 -1.13 10.80 19.61
N TYR A 200 -1.58 10.02 18.63
CA TYR A 200 -1.71 8.56 18.68
C TYR A 200 -2.44 8.15 19.96
N SER A 201 -3.57 8.83 20.19
CA SER A 201 -4.42 8.64 21.36
C SER A 201 -5.60 7.71 21.06
N PHE A 202 -5.88 7.46 19.78
CA PHE A 202 -7.06 6.74 19.29
C PHE A 202 -8.40 7.36 19.71
N MET A 203 -8.40 8.55 20.32
CA MET A 203 -9.61 9.22 20.81
C MET A 203 -10.58 9.53 19.67
N THR A 204 -10.06 10.01 18.54
CA THR A 204 -10.85 10.26 17.32
C THR A 204 -11.52 8.99 16.80
N HIS A 205 -10.84 7.84 16.93
CA HIS A 205 -11.41 6.56 16.53
C HIS A 205 -12.55 6.16 17.47
N LEU A 206 -12.33 6.24 18.79
CA LEU A 206 -13.32 5.89 19.80
C LEU A 206 -14.59 6.73 19.69
N GLN A 207 -14.46 8.05 19.50
CA GLN A 207 -15.60 8.95 19.31
C GLN A 207 -16.46 8.54 18.10
N ARG A 208 -15.84 8.28 16.94
CA ARG A 208 -16.57 7.84 15.73
C ARG A 208 -17.22 6.47 15.84
N VAL A 209 -16.69 5.59 16.70
CA VAL A 209 -17.30 4.27 16.94
C VAL A 209 -18.48 4.39 17.90
N GLN A 210 -18.42 5.31 18.88
CA GLN A 210 -19.53 5.57 19.81
C GLN A 210 -20.73 6.27 19.15
N GLU A 211 -20.51 7.02 18.07
CA GLU A 211 -21.57 7.68 17.30
C GLU A 211 -22.33 6.75 16.34
N LYS A 212 -21.95 5.47 16.25
CA LYS A 212 -22.58 4.45 15.40
C LYS A 212 -23.38 3.45 16.21
#